data_AF-A0A2G9PNP3-F1
#
_entry.id   AF-A0A2G9PNP3-F1
#
_cell.length_a   1.000
_cell.length_b   1.000
_cell.length_c   1.000
_cell.angle_alpha   90.00
_cell.angle_beta   90.00
_cell.angle_gamma   90.00
#
_symmetry.space_group_name_H-M   'P 1'
#
loop_
_entity.id
_entity.type
_entity.pdbx_description
1 polymer ?
#
loop_
_entity_poly.entity_id
_entity_poly.type
_entity_poly.pdbx_seq_one_letter_code
_entity_poly.pdbx_strand_id
1 'polypeptide(L)'
;MLVQHTAGSLSCKRDVQTHPRILLLNGRGGYLSIPDGDASRYDGFFIFDDSRLEMYKVAEPIAVEGVKGVYGIGGGMEGREVRTHPQCAERVLTLNGEGASFTESFCMPQGYNAIAYQLSKPAEVVIRLDPRHSYDARHFGRFFDAESSDGRVIVTYTKKTHASEDSSDGLEEFRLYIAIRFDGGCKLLKRWAEQHYKYDEKRGSQPASRYVFEVCRLKTRGLVISAGFDKGLVEAEAERLFSNYENSNYEELSMQGIALPQTAQADYINSRIKQHPELIPDGLSPEEIAIAYSCACNSLTGMLVRGSRHGLLAGLPWFFQFWSRDELISAMALASLDMDAAVALLIKNLNASGIDSRIPNRVPSTETRCADSVGWLFLRLSQLTEKLRLSDSQMGLLEKGIANLMSNHERGGLVHSELQETWMDT
;
A
#
# COMPACT_ATOMS: atom_id res chain seq x y z
N MET A 1 21.96 -6.29 -9.74
CA MET A 1 20.67 -7.04 -9.78
C MET A 1 19.89 -6.49 -10.95
N LEU A 2 19.28 -7.34 -11.75
CA LEU A 2 18.43 -6.89 -12.84
C LEU A 2 16.99 -6.68 -12.34
N VAL A 3 16.46 -5.46 -12.49
CA VAL A 3 15.04 -5.19 -12.27
C VAL A 3 14.39 -4.89 -13.61
N GLN A 4 13.30 -5.57 -13.89
CA GLN A 4 12.48 -5.37 -15.06
C GLN A 4 11.11 -4.83 -14.65
N HIS A 5 10.74 -3.67 -15.18
CA HIS A 5 9.37 -3.16 -15.09
C HIS A 5 8.64 -3.47 -16.38
N THR A 6 7.38 -3.89 -16.29
CA THR A 6 6.50 -4.12 -17.43
C THR A 6 5.18 -3.38 -17.25
N ALA A 7 4.67 -2.80 -18.35
CA ALA A 7 3.37 -2.13 -18.40
C ALA A 7 2.76 -2.35 -19.79
N GLY A 8 1.80 -3.27 -19.91
CA GLY A 8 1.30 -3.70 -21.21
C GLY A 8 2.41 -4.27 -22.09
N SER A 9 2.59 -3.73 -23.30
CA SER A 9 3.66 -4.11 -24.22
C SER A 9 5.02 -3.45 -23.93
N LEU A 10 5.07 -2.51 -22.99
CA LEU A 10 6.29 -1.79 -22.63
C LEU A 10 7.11 -2.56 -21.60
N SER A 11 8.43 -2.53 -21.74
CA SER A 11 9.34 -3.04 -20.72
C SER A 11 10.62 -2.22 -20.63
N CYS A 12 11.16 -2.10 -19.42
CA CYS A 12 12.44 -1.46 -19.15
C CYS A 12 13.22 -2.34 -18.17
N LYS A 13 14.52 -2.49 -18.42
CA LYS A 13 15.45 -3.26 -17.59
C LYS A 13 16.57 -2.35 -17.12
N ARG A 14 16.85 -2.38 -15.82
CA ARG A 14 17.98 -1.67 -15.22
C ARG A 14 18.71 -2.56 -14.23
N ASP A 15 20.03 -2.46 -14.25
CA ASP A 15 20.85 -3.01 -13.18
C ASP A 15 20.86 -2.06 -11.99
N VAL A 16 20.39 -2.56 -10.85
CA VAL A 16 20.42 -1.85 -9.57
C VAL A 16 21.54 -2.41 -8.69
N GLN A 17 22.27 -1.50 -8.04
CA GLN A 17 23.34 -1.85 -7.10
C GLN A 17 22.82 -2.15 -5.69
N THR A 18 21.55 -1.86 -5.42
CA THR A 18 20.91 -2.05 -4.13
C THR A 18 19.94 -3.23 -4.15
N HIS A 19 19.55 -3.64 -2.95
CA HIS A 19 18.50 -4.62 -2.69
C HIS A 19 17.12 -3.94 -2.81
N PRO A 20 16.34 -4.16 -3.89
CA PRO A 20 15.05 -3.51 -4.06
C PRO A 20 14.02 -4.06 -3.08
N ARG A 21 12.97 -3.26 -2.87
CA ARG A 21 11.75 -3.69 -2.21
C ARG A 21 10.61 -3.59 -3.22
N ILE A 22 9.84 -4.64 -3.33
CA ILE A 22 8.60 -4.64 -4.11
C ILE A 22 7.51 -4.01 -3.24
N LEU A 23 6.72 -3.10 -3.81
CA LEU A 23 5.53 -2.55 -3.19
C LEU A 23 4.35 -2.76 -4.12
N LEU A 24 3.33 -3.49 -3.64
CA LEU A 24 2.05 -3.66 -4.31
C LEU A 24 0.95 -2.99 -3.50
N LEU A 25 -0.05 -2.43 -4.19
CA LEU A 25 -1.14 -1.63 -3.61
C LEU A 25 -2.48 -2.20 -4.04
N ASN A 26 -3.50 -2.10 -3.18
CA ASN A 26 -4.84 -2.65 -3.46
C ASN A 26 -5.92 -1.60 -3.77
N GLY A 27 -5.58 -0.31 -3.87
CA GLY A 27 -6.58 0.75 -4.10
C GLY A 27 -7.58 0.93 -2.95
N ARG A 28 -7.24 0.43 -1.75
CA ARG A 28 -7.98 0.62 -0.50
C ARG A 28 -7.08 1.11 0.64
N GLY A 29 -5.86 1.49 0.31
CA GLY A 29 -4.83 1.90 1.26
C GLY A 29 -4.03 0.75 1.88
N GLY A 30 -4.41 -0.50 1.63
CA GLY A 30 -3.60 -1.67 1.98
C GLY A 30 -2.41 -1.83 1.04
N TYR A 31 -1.35 -2.48 1.53
CA TYR A 31 -0.16 -2.75 0.73
C TYR A 31 0.51 -4.09 1.07
N LEU A 32 1.28 -4.61 0.12
CA LEU A 32 2.20 -5.71 0.32
C LEU A 32 3.61 -5.21 0.00
N SER A 33 4.51 -5.28 0.99
CA SER A 33 5.92 -4.96 0.79
C SER A 33 6.80 -6.20 0.96
N ILE A 34 7.62 -6.49 -0.04
CA ILE A 34 8.47 -7.68 -0.07
C ILE A 34 9.92 -7.24 -0.25
N PRO A 35 10.80 -7.51 0.73
CA PRO A 35 12.21 -7.18 0.61
C PRO A 35 12.93 -8.23 -0.23
N ASP A 36 13.86 -7.79 -1.07
CA ASP A 36 14.98 -8.63 -1.50
C ASP A 36 16.17 -8.39 -0.58
N GLY A 37 16.23 -9.05 0.58
CA GLY A 37 17.34 -8.90 1.53
C GLY A 37 16.89 -8.63 2.96
N ASP A 38 17.49 -7.62 3.60
CA ASP A 38 17.21 -7.31 5.01
C ASP A 38 15.76 -6.85 5.22
N ALA A 39 15.04 -7.60 6.05
CA ALA A 39 13.66 -7.29 6.40
C ALA A 39 13.55 -6.12 7.38
N SER A 40 12.45 -5.41 7.26
CA SER A 40 11.93 -4.33 8.08
C SER A 40 10.61 -4.77 8.71
N ARG A 41 10.28 -4.28 9.91
CA ARG A 41 8.97 -4.51 10.53
C ARG A 41 7.80 -3.95 9.72
N TYR A 42 8.09 -3.08 8.76
CA TYR A 42 7.14 -2.50 7.81
C TYR A 42 7.01 -3.28 6.50
N ASP A 43 7.76 -4.38 6.34
CA ASP A 43 7.54 -5.35 5.27
C ASP A 43 6.43 -6.33 5.64
N GLY A 44 5.82 -6.94 4.63
CA GLY A 44 4.71 -7.88 4.76
C GLY A 44 3.39 -7.30 4.25
N PHE A 45 2.31 -7.93 4.67
CA PHE A 45 0.96 -7.60 4.23
C PHE A 45 0.26 -6.70 5.24
N PHE A 46 -0.27 -5.57 4.75
CA PHE A 46 -0.99 -4.56 5.52
C PHE A 46 -2.36 -4.29 4.91
N ILE A 47 -3.34 -4.07 5.78
CA ILE A 47 -4.70 -3.63 5.41
C ILE A 47 -4.99 -2.27 6.04
N PHE A 48 -5.86 -1.50 5.40
CA PHE A 48 -6.30 -0.21 5.90
C PHE A 48 -7.80 -0.26 6.21
N ASP A 49 -8.16 0.17 7.41
CA ASP A 49 -9.55 0.39 7.81
C ASP A 49 -9.92 1.84 7.53
N ASP A 50 -10.64 2.09 6.44
CA ASP A 50 -11.05 3.43 6.03
C ASP A 50 -12.05 4.09 7.01
N SER A 51 -12.77 3.29 7.82
CA SER A 51 -13.75 3.82 8.78
C SER A 51 -13.07 4.43 10.00
N ARG A 52 -11.96 3.81 10.42
CA ARG A 52 -11.13 4.25 11.55
C ARG A 52 -9.91 5.07 11.12
N LEU A 53 -9.55 5.03 9.83
CA LEU A 53 -8.30 5.56 9.27
C LEU A 53 -7.06 4.96 9.92
N GLU A 54 -7.07 3.63 10.09
CA GLU A 54 -6.02 2.90 10.76
C GLU A 54 -5.38 1.86 9.84
N MET A 55 -4.06 1.78 9.90
CA MET A 55 -3.27 0.79 9.18
C MET A 55 -2.94 -0.38 10.09
N TYR A 56 -3.21 -1.60 9.63
CA TYR A 56 -2.95 -2.83 10.35
C TYR A 56 -1.95 -3.69 9.57
N LYS A 57 -0.84 -4.08 10.21
CA LYS A 57 -0.04 -5.21 9.73
C LYS A 57 -0.87 -6.48 9.94
N VAL A 58 -0.74 -7.46 9.04
CA VAL A 58 -1.43 -8.75 9.11
C VAL A 58 -0.42 -9.89 9.14
N ALA A 59 0.47 -9.93 8.15
CA ALA A 59 1.43 -11.01 7.97
C ALA A 59 2.84 -10.48 7.66
N GLU A 60 3.85 -11.23 8.07
CA GLU A 60 5.22 -11.03 7.59
C GLU A 60 5.33 -11.47 6.11
N PRO A 61 6.41 -11.09 5.40
CA PRO A 61 6.67 -11.63 4.06
C PRO A 61 6.65 -13.15 4.06
N ILE A 62 5.98 -13.73 3.04
CA ILE A 62 5.89 -15.18 2.86
C ILE A 62 7.31 -15.72 2.66
N ALA A 63 7.65 -16.76 3.43
CA ALA A 63 8.97 -17.38 3.40
C ALA A 63 8.87 -18.83 2.91
N VAL A 64 9.54 -19.13 1.80
CA VAL A 64 9.76 -20.49 1.32
C VAL A 64 10.92 -21.13 2.11
N GLU A 65 10.70 -22.30 2.69
CA GLU A 65 11.73 -23.03 3.41
C GLU A 65 12.84 -23.51 2.45
N GLY A 66 14.09 -23.42 2.88
CA GLY A 66 15.24 -23.92 2.12
C GLY A 66 15.78 -23.00 1.03
N VAL A 67 15.34 -21.75 0.93
CA VAL A 67 15.88 -20.76 -0.03
C VAL A 67 17.15 -20.09 0.52
N LYS A 68 18.22 -20.07 -0.28
CA LYS A 68 19.51 -19.39 0.02
C LYS A 68 19.63 -17.99 -0.60
N GLY A 69 18.80 -17.66 -1.59
CA GLY A 69 18.81 -16.38 -2.30
C GLY A 69 17.90 -16.37 -3.54
N VAL A 70 17.79 -15.20 -4.16
CA VAL A 70 17.06 -14.93 -5.42
C VAL A 70 18.04 -15.07 -6.60
N TYR A 71 17.62 -15.61 -7.76
CA TYR A 71 18.40 -15.74 -9.01
C TYR A 71 17.46 -15.80 -10.22
N GLY A 72 17.64 -14.94 -11.23
CA GLY A 72 16.84 -14.73 -12.43
C GLY A 72 16.95 -15.79 -13.54
N ILE A 73 16.07 -15.67 -14.56
CA ILE A 73 16.00 -16.58 -15.72
C ILE A 73 16.61 -15.88 -16.94
N GLY A 74 17.68 -16.46 -17.48
CA GLY A 74 18.20 -16.12 -18.82
C GLY A 74 19.71 -16.13 -18.91
N GLY A 75 20.30 -17.34 -18.98
CA GLY A 75 21.61 -17.59 -19.58
C GLY A 75 22.79 -16.72 -19.13
N GLY A 76 23.48 -17.17 -18.08
CA GLY A 76 24.87 -16.79 -17.81
C GLY A 76 25.08 -15.80 -16.68
N MET A 77 25.48 -16.34 -15.52
CA MET A 77 26.17 -15.69 -14.40
C MET A 77 25.43 -14.57 -13.62
N GLU A 78 25.22 -14.82 -12.33
CA GLU A 78 24.96 -13.83 -11.27
C GLU A 78 23.97 -12.69 -11.56
N GLY A 79 22.69 -13.02 -11.74
CA GLY A 79 21.63 -12.01 -11.84
C GLY A 79 20.42 -12.40 -11.01
N ARG A 80 20.03 -11.59 -10.01
CA ARG A 80 18.68 -11.59 -9.42
C ARG A 80 17.74 -10.88 -10.40
N GLU A 81 16.55 -11.41 -10.67
CA GLU A 81 15.54 -10.77 -11.54
C GLU A 81 14.23 -10.53 -10.77
N VAL A 82 13.75 -9.29 -10.81
CA VAL A 82 12.42 -8.91 -10.31
C VAL A 82 11.62 -8.34 -11.47
N ARG A 83 10.43 -8.89 -11.72
CA ARG A 83 9.46 -8.36 -12.69
C ARG A 83 8.31 -7.73 -11.94
N THR A 84 7.92 -6.51 -12.29
CA THR A 84 6.74 -5.87 -11.69
C THR A 84 5.73 -5.48 -12.74
N HIS A 85 4.48 -5.83 -12.47
CA HIS A 85 3.26 -5.33 -13.09
C HIS A 85 2.52 -4.45 -12.05
N PRO A 86 1.69 -3.48 -12.44
CA PRO A 86 0.98 -2.56 -11.53
C PRO A 86 0.31 -3.19 -10.28
N GLN A 87 -0.02 -4.48 -10.30
CA GLN A 87 -0.66 -5.17 -9.17
C GLN A 87 0.03 -6.47 -8.77
N CYS A 88 1.08 -6.86 -9.48
CA CYS A 88 1.73 -8.15 -9.30
C CYS A 88 3.23 -8.03 -9.47
N ALA A 89 3.99 -8.89 -8.82
CA ALA A 89 5.42 -8.98 -9.03
C ALA A 89 5.86 -10.43 -9.04
N GLU A 90 6.96 -10.69 -9.74
CA GLU A 90 7.59 -12.00 -9.80
C GLU A 90 9.07 -11.84 -9.43
N ARG A 91 9.59 -12.82 -8.71
CA ARG A 91 11.03 -13.01 -8.54
C ARG A 91 11.36 -14.48 -8.67
N VAL A 92 12.59 -14.77 -9.05
CA VAL A 92 13.05 -16.14 -9.25
C VAL A 92 13.94 -16.56 -8.07
N LEU A 93 13.64 -17.68 -7.45
CA LEU A 93 14.29 -18.20 -6.24
C LEU A 93 15.12 -19.46 -6.54
N THR A 94 16.10 -19.77 -5.69
CA THR A 94 16.88 -21.02 -5.75
C THR A 94 16.89 -21.75 -4.40
N LEU A 95 16.63 -23.06 -4.43
CA LEU A 95 16.63 -23.94 -3.26
C LEU A 95 18.04 -24.44 -2.92
N ASN A 96 18.22 -24.84 -1.66
CA ASN A 96 19.45 -25.46 -1.17
C ASN A 96 19.88 -26.67 -2.01
N GLY A 97 21.11 -26.65 -2.54
CA GLY A 97 21.78 -27.84 -3.08
C GLY A 97 21.27 -28.35 -4.42
N GLU A 98 20.18 -27.78 -4.95
CA GLU A 98 19.61 -28.11 -6.25
C GLU A 98 19.78 -26.88 -7.15
N GLY A 99 20.40 -27.05 -8.33
CA GLY A 99 20.45 -26.00 -9.37
C GLY A 99 19.08 -25.65 -9.96
N ALA A 100 17.99 -26.08 -9.33
CA ALA A 100 16.62 -25.83 -9.76
C ALA A 100 16.15 -24.48 -9.20
N SER A 101 15.85 -23.55 -10.10
CA SER A 101 15.12 -22.33 -9.76
C SER A 101 13.62 -22.56 -9.86
N PHE A 102 12.86 -21.72 -9.15
CA PHE A 102 11.41 -21.61 -9.31
C PHE A 102 11.00 -20.14 -9.24
N THR A 103 9.90 -19.80 -9.88
CA THR A 103 9.36 -18.44 -9.87
C THR A 103 8.39 -18.33 -8.72
N GLU A 104 8.49 -17.23 -7.98
CA GLU A 104 7.57 -16.81 -6.94
C GLU A 104 6.86 -15.55 -7.43
N SER A 105 5.54 -15.58 -7.44
CA SER A 105 4.70 -14.49 -7.92
C SER A 105 3.76 -14.03 -6.80
N PHE A 106 3.63 -12.72 -6.65
CA PHE A 106 2.77 -12.05 -5.67
C PHE A 106 1.81 -11.12 -6.39
N CYS A 107 0.52 -11.16 -6.07
CA CYS A 107 -0.45 -10.18 -6.53
C CYS A 107 -1.19 -9.60 -5.33
N MET A 108 -1.54 -8.32 -5.44
CA MET A 108 -2.43 -7.65 -4.52
C MET A 108 -3.70 -7.21 -5.28
N PRO A 109 -4.78 -8.00 -5.25
CA PRO A 109 -5.98 -7.72 -6.02
C PRO A 109 -6.62 -6.38 -5.65
N GLN A 110 -6.95 -5.56 -6.65
CA GLN A 110 -7.60 -4.26 -6.42
C GLN A 110 -8.97 -4.41 -5.75
N GLY A 111 -9.21 -3.60 -4.73
CA GLY A 111 -10.47 -3.61 -3.99
C GLY A 111 -10.57 -4.68 -2.90
N TYR A 112 -9.55 -5.52 -2.72
CA TYR A 112 -9.56 -6.61 -1.74
C TYR A 112 -8.47 -6.40 -0.68
N ASN A 113 -8.79 -6.78 0.55
CA ASN A 113 -7.80 -6.87 1.62
C ASN A 113 -7.21 -8.28 1.61
N ALA A 114 -6.59 -8.62 0.49
CA ALA A 114 -6.01 -9.93 0.25
C ALA A 114 -4.72 -9.87 -0.56
N ILE A 115 -3.93 -10.93 -0.45
CA ILE A 115 -2.78 -11.22 -1.30
C ILE A 115 -2.97 -12.59 -1.93
N ALA A 116 -2.60 -12.70 -3.21
CA ALA A 116 -2.47 -13.97 -3.91
C ALA A 116 -0.99 -14.27 -4.12
N TYR A 117 -0.61 -15.53 -3.92
CA TYR A 117 0.77 -15.98 -3.94
C TYR A 117 0.88 -17.27 -4.75
N GLN A 118 1.88 -17.34 -5.61
CA GLN A 118 2.12 -18.49 -6.48
C GLN A 118 3.60 -18.87 -6.50
N LEU A 119 3.83 -20.17 -6.63
CA LEU A 119 5.10 -20.76 -6.99
C LEU A 119 4.95 -21.49 -8.33
N SER A 120 6.01 -21.52 -9.12
CA SER A 120 6.01 -22.35 -10.34
C SER A 120 6.04 -23.85 -10.05
N LYS A 121 6.38 -24.25 -8.81
CA LYS A 121 6.44 -25.64 -8.33
C LYS A 121 6.00 -25.69 -6.86
N PRO A 122 5.34 -26.76 -6.38
CA PRO A 122 5.01 -26.90 -4.97
C PRO A 122 6.26 -26.85 -4.08
N ALA A 123 6.23 -26.03 -3.02
CA ALA A 123 7.30 -25.94 -2.02
C ALA A 123 6.72 -25.80 -0.60
N GLU A 124 7.57 -25.95 0.41
CA GLU A 124 7.19 -25.70 1.80
C GLU A 124 7.26 -24.20 2.12
N VAL A 125 6.15 -23.68 2.64
CA VAL A 125 5.97 -22.26 2.97
C VAL A 125 5.50 -22.17 4.43
N VAL A 126 6.12 -21.27 5.21
CA VAL A 126 5.70 -20.99 6.58
C VAL A 126 4.95 -19.66 6.62
N ILE A 127 3.71 -19.70 7.10
CA ILE A 127 2.90 -18.51 7.28
C ILE A 127 3.12 -17.93 8.67
N ARG A 128 3.57 -16.67 8.71
CA ARG A 128 3.83 -15.92 9.93
C ARG A 128 2.92 -14.70 10.00
N LEU A 129 2.20 -14.57 11.11
CA LEU A 129 1.24 -13.51 11.35
C LEU A 129 1.79 -12.53 12.40
N ASP A 130 1.59 -11.24 12.14
CA ASP A 130 1.85 -10.15 13.10
C ASP A 130 0.71 -9.12 13.04
N PRO A 131 -0.52 -9.48 13.45
CA PRO A 131 -1.64 -8.56 13.42
C PRO A 131 -1.45 -7.45 14.46
N ARG A 132 -1.35 -6.20 14.03
CA ARG A 132 -1.15 -5.02 14.91
C ARG A 132 -1.45 -3.73 14.18
N HIS A 133 -1.76 -2.65 14.90
CA HIS A 133 -1.63 -1.31 14.31
C HIS A 133 -0.18 -1.08 13.85
N SER A 134 0.01 -0.37 12.74
CA SER A 134 1.33 -0.20 12.09
C SER A 134 2.42 0.29 13.05
N TYR A 135 2.06 1.17 14.00
CA TYR A 135 2.99 1.71 15.00
C TYR A 135 2.97 0.99 16.36
N ASP A 136 2.10 0.01 16.59
CA ASP A 136 2.03 -0.69 17.87
C ASP A 136 3.26 -1.58 18.06
N ALA A 137 4.06 -1.31 19.08
CA ALA A 137 5.24 -2.08 19.43
C ALA A 137 5.02 -3.05 20.60
N ARG A 138 3.84 -3.04 21.25
CA ARG A 138 3.54 -3.86 22.44
C ARG A 138 3.61 -5.35 22.15
N HIS A 139 4.11 -6.14 23.09
CA HIS A 139 4.36 -7.58 22.96
C HIS A 139 3.27 -8.45 23.58
N PHE A 140 2.53 -7.96 24.57
CA PHE A 140 1.53 -8.70 25.32
C PHE A 140 0.10 -8.44 24.80
N GLY A 141 -0.85 -9.22 25.33
CA GLY A 141 -2.27 -9.10 24.97
C GLY A 141 -2.61 -9.57 23.56
N ARG A 142 -1.84 -10.51 23.00
CA ARG A 142 -1.99 -11.02 21.63
C ARG A 142 -2.51 -12.46 21.68
N PHE A 143 -3.76 -12.67 21.27
CA PHE A 143 -4.42 -13.97 21.33
C PHE A 143 -4.74 -14.48 19.93
N PHE A 144 -4.31 -15.71 19.65
CA PHE A 144 -4.55 -16.39 18.37
C PHE A 144 -5.35 -17.66 18.61
N ASP A 145 -6.44 -17.79 17.87
CA ASP A 145 -7.12 -19.06 17.67
C ASP A 145 -7.08 -19.40 16.18
N ALA A 146 -6.73 -20.65 15.85
CA ALA A 146 -6.50 -21.05 14.46
C ALA A 146 -7.05 -22.45 14.22
N GLU A 147 -7.84 -22.59 13.17
CA GLU A 147 -8.49 -23.84 12.78
C GLU A 147 -8.15 -24.15 11.33
N SER A 148 -8.01 -25.44 11.00
CA SER A 148 -7.73 -25.89 9.64
C SER A 148 -8.79 -26.88 9.19
N SER A 149 -9.34 -26.69 7.98
CA SER A 149 -10.36 -27.57 7.39
C SER A 149 -10.30 -27.51 5.86
N ASP A 150 -10.33 -28.65 5.18
CA ASP A 150 -10.56 -28.78 3.72
C ASP A 150 -9.73 -27.87 2.82
N GLY A 151 -8.41 -27.83 3.08
CA GLY A 151 -7.58 -26.77 2.55
C GLY A 151 -8.17 -25.46 3.06
N ARG A 152 -7.82 -24.99 4.23
CA ARG A 152 -8.17 -23.65 4.70
C ARG A 152 -7.54 -23.53 6.04
N VAL A 153 -7.04 -22.36 6.37
CA VAL A 153 -6.76 -22.00 7.75
C VAL A 153 -7.51 -20.72 8.05
N ILE A 154 -8.34 -20.73 9.08
CA ILE A 154 -9.01 -19.55 9.61
C ILE A 154 -8.37 -19.19 10.93
N VAL A 155 -7.95 -17.94 11.07
CA VAL A 155 -7.34 -17.40 12.27
C VAL A 155 -8.21 -16.27 12.81
N THR A 156 -8.57 -16.37 14.09
CA THR A 156 -9.12 -15.26 14.85
C THR A 156 -8.01 -14.69 15.72
N TYR A 157 -7.63 -13.44 15.45
CA TYR A 157 -6.72 -12.67 16.28
C TYR A 157 -7.51 -11.69 17.14
N THR A 158 -7.21 -11.65 18.44
CA THR A 158 -7.77 -10.64 19.35
C THR A 158 -6.62 -9.91 20.06
N LYS A 159 -6.59 -8.59 19.92
CA LYS A 159 -5.71 -7.71 20.70
C LYS A 159 -6.45 -7.26 21.96
N LYS A 160 -5.78 -7.39 23.10
CA LYS A 160 -6.23 -6.84 24.38
C LYS A 160 -5.13 -6.01 25.04
N THR A 161 -5.52 -5.11 25.92
CA THR A 161 -4.60 -4.43 26.82
C THR A 161 -3.98 -5.40 27.83
N HIS A 162 -2.79 -5.06 28.32
CA HIS A 162 -2.06 -5.86 29.30
C HIS A 162 -1.34 -4.94 30.29
N ALA A 163 -1.50 -5.18 31.59
CA ALA A 163 -1.05 -4.28 32.65
C ALA A 163 0.46 -3.93 32.63
N SER A 164 1.30 -4.74 31.98
CA SER A 164 2.74 -4.47 31.85
C SER A 164 3.10 -3.43 30.79
N GLU A 165 2.19 -3.13 29.86
CA GLU A 165 2.41 -2.25 28.71
C GLU A 165 1.29 -1.22 28.52
N ASP A 166 0.23 -1.28 29.33
CA ASP A 166 -0.94 -0.42 29.28
C ASP A 166 -1.48 -0.14 30.70
N SER A 167 -2.15 0.99 30.86
CA SER A 167 -2.82 1.35 32.13
C SER A 167 -4.01 0.46 32.50
N SER A 168 -4.50 -0.33 31.54
CA SER A 168 -5.62 -1.26 31.68
C SER A 168 -5.19 -2.70 31.39
N ASP A 169 -6.01 -3.68 31.81
CA ASP A 169 -5.73 -5.10 31.62
C ASP A 169 -6.94 -5.83 31.04
N GLY A 170 -6.72 -6.65 30.01
CA GLY A 170 -7.72 -7.54 29.44
C GLY A 170 -8.83 -6.87 28.61
N LEU A 171 -8.77 -5.56 28.34
CA LEU A 171 -9.74 -4.87 27.48
C LEU A 171 -9.47 -5.17 26.01
N GLU A 172 -10.47 -5.64 25.27
CA GLU A 172 -10.35 -5.89 23.82
C GLU A 172 -10.23 -4.57 23.06
N GLU A 173 -9.13 -4.41 22.32
CA GLU A 173 -8.85 -3.23 21.49
C GLU A 173 -9.41 -3.44 20.07
N PHE A 174 -9.09 -4.59 19.47
CA PHE A 174 -9.63 -4.99 18.18
C PHE A 174 -9.52 -6.50 17.96
N ARG A 175 -10.29 -6.97 16.98
CA ARG A 175 -10.31 -8.35 16.51
C ARG A 175 -10.17 -8.39 15.01
N LEU A 176 -9.28 -9.25 14.52
CA LEU A 176 -9.03 -9.44 13.10
C LEU A 176 -9.24 -10.91 12.74
N TYR A 177 -9.95 -11.15 11.64
CA TYR A 177 -10.09 -12.46 11.04
C TYR A 177 -9.15 -12.56 9.84
N ILE A 178 -8.48 -13.70 9.69
CA ILE A 178 -7.56 -13.98 8.60
C ILE A 178 -7.92 -15.34 8.01
N ALA A 179 -8.21 -15.38 6.72
CA ALA A 179 -8.49 -16.62 5.99
C ALA A 179 -7.34 -16.90 5.03
N ILE A 180 -6.83 -18.13 5.08
CA ILE A 180 -5.77 -18.62 4.19
C ILE A 180 -6.35 -19.77 3.37
N ARG A 181 -6.59 -19.54 2.08
CA ARG A 181 -6.78 -20.63 1.11
C ARG A 181 -5.47 -20.97 0.41
N PHE A 182 -5.31 -22.21 -0.01
CA PHE A 182 -4.10 -22.87 -0.47
C PHE A 182 -4.43 -24.24 -1.08
N ASP A 183 -3.58 -24.69 -2.00
CA ASP A 183 -3.56 -26.08 -2.45
C ASP A 183 -2.58 -26.94 -1.63
N GLY A 184 -2.76 -28.27 -1.68
CA GLY A 184 -1.83 -29.21 -1.07
C GLY A 184 -1.97 -29.38 0.46
N GLY A 185 -0.85 -29.66 1.11
CA GLY A 185 -0.83 -30.13 2.51
C GLY A 185 -0.66 -29.00 3.53
N CYS A 186 -1.27 -29.15 4.71
CA CYS A 186 -1.15 -28.20 5.82
C CYS A 186 -0.77 -28.90 7.13
N LYS A 187 0.16 -28.29 7.86
CA LYS A 187 0.47 -28.61 9.25
C LYS A 187 0.33 -27.36 10.11
N LEU A 188 -0.64 -27.35 11.01
CA LEU A 188 -0.75 -26.29 12.02
C LEU A 188 0.48 -26.33 12.95
N LEU A 189 1.06 -25.16 13.21
CA LEU A 189 2.24 -24.98 14.07
C LEU A 189 1.86 -24.33 15.40
N LYS A 190 1.05 -23.26 15.35
CA LYS A 190 0.53 -22.50 16.51
C LYS A 190 1.60 -22.15 17.55
N ARG A 191 2.70 -21.53 17.12
CA ARG A 191 3.82 -21.17 18.01
C ARG A 191 4.36 -19.78 17.75
N TRP A 192 4.96 -19.19 18.77
CA TRP A 192 5.71 -17.96 18.64
C TRP A 192 7.12 -18.22 18.12
N ALA A 193 7.59 -17.39 17.21
CA ALA A 193 8.97 -17.39 16.71
C ALA A 193 9.51 -15.96 16.69
N GLU A 194 10.79 -15.80 17.02
CA GLU A 194 11.45 -14.50 16.93
C GLU A 194 11.76 -14.16 15.46
N GLN A 195 11.35 -12.97 15.05
CA GLN A 195 11.69 -12.36 13.78
C GLN A 195 12.67 -11.20 14.02
N HIS A 196 13.81 -11.23 13.35
CA HIS A 196 14.81 -10.16 13.41
C HIS A 196 14.71 -9.27 12.16
N TYR A 197 14.66 -7.96 12.35
CA TYR A 197 14.53 -6.94 11.31
C TYR A 197 15.87 -6.23 11.12
N LYS A 198 16.79 -6.87 10.39
CA LYS A 198 18.15 -6.35 10.14
C LYS A 198 18.16 -4.95 9.55
N TYR A 199 17.18 -4.59 8.73
CA TYR A 199 17.11 -3.27 8.14
C TYR A 199 16.81 -2.19 9.18
N ASP A 200 15.94 -2.50 10.13
CA ASP A 200 15.60 -1.60 11.24
C ASP A 200 16.75 -1.44 12.23
N GLU A 201 17.46 -2.53 12.53
CA GLU A 201 18.67 -2.50 13.35
C GLU A 201 19.74 -1.56 12.76
N LYS A 202 20.04 -1.71 11.47
CA LYS A 202 21.05 -0.90 10.76
C LYS A 202 20.79 0.60 10.78
N ARG A 203 19.52 1.01 10.87
CA ARG A 203 19.11 2.43 10.90
C ARG A 203 18.77 2.93 12.30
N GLY A 204 19.06 2.15 13.35
CA GLY A 204 18.78 2.53 14.74
C GLY A 204 17.29 2.60 15.10
N SER A 205 16.44 1.88 14.37
CA SER A 205 14.98 1.93 14.50
C SER A 205 14.48 0.78 15.38
N GLN A 206 14.18 1.03 16.65
CA GLN A 206 13.66 0.00 17.56
C GLN A 206 12.14 -0.27 17.36
N PRO A 207 11.65 -1.49 17.65
CA PRO A 207 12.43 -2.68 18.01
C PRO A 207 13.07 -3.33 16.77
N ALA A 208 14.28 -3.87 16.94
CA ALA A 208 15.01 -4.62 15.92
C ALA A 208 14.60 -6.10 15.81
N SER A 209 13.89 -6.65 16.81
CA SER A 209 13.30 -7.99 16.74
C SER A 209 11.92 -8.02 17.40
N ARG A 210 11.11 -9.02 17.04
CA ARG A 210 9.76 -9.23 17.59
C ARG A 210 9.36 -10.70 17.50
N TYR A 211 8.65 -11.20 18.49
CA TYR A 211 7.99 -12.51 18.39
C TYR A 211 6.73 -12.40 17.52
N VAL A 212 6.69 -13.15 16.41
CA VAL A 212 5.56 -13.29 15.48
C VAL A 212 4.96 -14.69 15.59
N PHE A 213 3.72 -14.88 15.14
CA PHE A 213 3.01 -16.15 15.29
C PHE A 213 3.13 -17.01 14.03
N GLU A 214 3.82 -18.14 14.11
CA GLU A 214 3.84 -19.15 13.05
C GLU A 214 2.56 -19.98 13.11
N VAL A 215 1.63 -19.72 12.18
CA VAL A 215 0.31 -20.36 12.19
C VAL A 215 0.36 -21.77 11.60
N CYS A 216 0.91 -21.93 10.40
CA CYS A 216 0.97 -23.19 9.69
C CYS A 216 2.18 -23.27 8.75
N ARG A 217 2.56 -24.51 8.44
CA ARG A 217 3.42 -24.86 7.32
C ARG A 217 2.57 -25.48 6.23
N LEU A 218 2.71 -24.98 5.01
CA LEU A 218 1.97 -25.44 3.83
C LEU A 218 2.95 -26.06 2.84
N LYS A 219 2.56 -27.18 2.22
CA LYS A 219 3.22 -27.71 1.01
C LYS A 219 2.31 -27.43 -0.17
N THR A 220 2.58 -26.33 -0.87
CA THR A 220 1.61 -25.64 -1.74
C THR A 220 2.31 -25.06 -2.97
N ARG A 221 1.57 -24.97 -4.08
CA ARG A 221 1.96 -24.17 -5.26
C ARG A 221 1.33 -22.79 -5.21
N GLY A 222 0.18 -22.61 -4.57
CA GLY A 222 -0.48 -21.32 -4.50
C GLY A 222 -1.37 -21.16 -3.28
N LEU A 223 -1.46 -19.92 -2.79
CA LEU A 223 -2.30 -19.56 -1.66
C LEU A 223 -2.86 -18.15 -1.80
N VAL A 224 -3.94 -17.88 -1.09
CA VAL A 224 -4.54 -16.55 -0.90
C VAL A 224 -4.68 -16.30 0.59
N ILE A 225 -4.23 -15.13 1.05
CA ILE A 225 -4.48 -14.64 2.42
C ILE A 225 -5.41 -13.44 2.32
N SER A 226 -6.60 -13.52 2.92
CA SER A 226 -7.51 -12.37 3.11
C SER A 226 -7.60 -12.02 4.60
N ALA A 227 -7.79 -10.74 4.91
CA ALA A 227 -7.94 -10.28 6.29
C ALA A 227 -8.93 -9.11 6.43
N GLY A 228 -9.59 -9.04 7.59
CA GLY A 228 -10.59 -8.01 7.86
C GLY A 228 -11.31 -8.20 9.19
N PHE A 229 -12.34 -7.40 9.42
CA PHE A 229 -13.08 -7.33 10.69
C PHE A 229 -14.38 -8.15 10.71
N ASP A 230 -14.76 -8.72 9.56
CA ASP A 230 -15.91 -9.61 9.42
C ASP A 230 -15.46 -10.99 8.94
N LYS A 231 -15.73 -12.03 9.75
CA LYS A 231 -15.28 -13.40 9.48
C LYS A 231 -15.85 -13.94 8.16
N GLY A 232 -17.15 -13.73 7.92
CA GLY A 232 -17.83 -14.27 6.75
C GLY A 232 -17.33 -13.65 5.45
N LEU A 233 -17.13 -12.33 5.44
CA LEU A 233 -16.58 -11.62 4.28
C LEU A 233 -15.14 -12.03 3.99
N VAL A 234 -14.30 -12.18 5.02
CA VAL A 234 -12.89 -12.60 4.86
C VAL A 234 -12.80 -14.03 4.29
N GLU A 235 -13.63 -14.95 4.78
CA GLU A 235 -13.68 -16.32 4.25
C GLU A 235 -14.17 -16.36 2.79
N ALA A 236 -15.25 -15.64 2.48
CA ALA A 236 -15.80 -15.58 1.13
C ALA A 236 -14.82 -14.92 0.14
N GLU A 237 -14.11 -13.88 0.58
CA GLU A 237 -13.08 -13.20 -0.21
C GLU A 237 -11.92 -14.14 -0.55
N ALA A 238 -11.38 -14.85 0.45
CA ALA A 238 -10.29 -15.80 0.24
C ALA A 238 -10.69 -16.93 -0.71
N GLU A 239 -11.89 -17.50 -0.54
CA GLU A 239 -12.39 -18.57 -1.40
C GLU A 239 -12.58 -18.09 -2.85
N ARG A 240 -13.29 -16.97 -3.04
CA ARG A 240 -13.54 -16.39 -4.36
C ARG A 240 -12.23 -16.10 -5.11
N LEU A 241 -11.27 -15.46 -4.45
CA LEU A 241 -9.99 -15.11 -5.08
C LEU A 241 -9.17 -16.37 -5.39
N PHE A 242 -9.21 -17.39 -4.53
CA PHE A 242 -8.52 -18.65 -4.77
C PHE A 242 -9.15 -19.45 -5.93
N SER A 243 -10.49 -19.55 -5.99
CA SER A 243 -11.17 -20.24 -7.10
C SER A 243 -10.92 -19.54 -8.45
N ASN A 244 -10.93 -18.21 -8.48
CA ASN A 244 -10.59 -17.48 -9.71
C ASN A 244 -9.14 -17.76 -10.14
N TYR A 245 -8.25 -17.99 -9.19
CA TYR A 245 -6.86 -18.30 -9.43
C TYR A 245 -6.62 -19.73 -9.93
N GLU A 246 -7.41 -20.70 -9.49
CA GLU A 246 -7.35 -22.06 -10.05
C GLU A 246 -7.89 -22.13 -11.49
N ASN A 247 -8.86 -21.28 -11.83
CA ASN A 247 -9.56 -21.33 -13.11
C ASN A 247 -8.98 -20.41 -14.21
N SER A 248 -8.13 -19.44 -13.86
CA SER A 248 -7.51 -18.49 -14.80
C SER A 248 -5.99 -18.52 -14.70
N ASN A 249 -5.30 -18.24 -15.80
CA ASN A 249 -3.86 -18.00 -15.76
C ASN A 249 -3.61 -16.71 -14.97
N TYR A 250 -2.59 -16.68 -14.13
CA TYR A 250 -2.24 -15.56 -13.21
C TYR A 250 -2.30 -14.16 -13.87
N GLU A 251 -1.96 -14.08 -15.15
CA GLU A 251 -2.04 -12.88 -15.98
C GLU A 251 -3.46 -12.31 -16.08
N GLU A 252 -4.51 -13.15 -16.19
CA GLU A 252 -5.90 -12.69 -16.32
C GLU A 252 -6.43 -12.06 -15.02
N LEU A 253 -6.02 -12.55 -13.84
CA LEU A 253 -6.42 -11.98 -12.56
C LEU A 253 -5.82 -10.60 -12.31
N SER A 254 -4.59 -10.37 -12.80
CA SER A 254 -3.96 -9.05 -12.78
C SER A 254 -4.70 -8.00 -13.62
N MET A 255 -5.58 -8.44 -14.53
CA MET A 255 -6.43 -7.60 -15.38
C MET A 255 -7.89 -7.49 -14.90
N GLN A 256 -8.32 -8.30 -13.91
CA GLN A 256 -9.71 -8.35 -13.45
C GLN A 256 -10.03 -7.40 -12.28
N GLY A 257 -9.03 -6.87 -11.58
CA GLY A 257 -9.21 -5.71 -10.70
C GLY A 257 -9.42 -4.47 -11.55
N ILE A 258 -10.40 -3.60 -11.22
CA ILE A 258 -10.79 -2.39 -11.97
C ILE A 258 -9.58 -1.83 -12.71
N ALA A 259 -9.43 -2.23 -13.97
CA ALA A 259 -8.42 -1.68 -14.82
C ALA A 259 -8.93 -0.27 -15.08
N LEU A 260 -8.49 0.71 -14.26
CA LEU A 260 -8.18 1.99 -14.87
C LEU A 260 -7.33 1.62 -16.08
N PRO A 261 -7.76 1.92 -17.32
CA PRO A 261 -7.25 1.23 -18.49
C PRO A 261 -5.77 1.60 -18.68
N GLN A 262 -4.90 0.86 -17.99
CA GLN A 262 -3.47 1.09 -17.90
C GLN A 262 -2.83 0.91 -19.27
N THR A 263 -3.44 0.06 -20.12
CA THR A 263 -3.12 -0.06 -21.54
C THR A 263 -3.47 1.20 -22.33
N ALA A 264 -4.70 1.70 -22.24
CA ALA A 264 -5.10 2.94 -22.92
C ALA A 264 -4.28 4.16 -22.46
N GLN A 265 -3.83 4.14 -21.20
CA GLN A 265 -3.06 5.22 -20.61
C GLN A 265 -1.55 5.13 -20.92
N ALA A 266 -0.98 3.93 -20.97
CA ALA A 266 0.37 3.70 -21.47
C ALA A 266 0.47 4.05 -22.98
N ASP A 267 -0.56 3.70 -23.75
CA ASP A 267 -0.66 4.04 -25.17
C ASP A 267 -0.85 5.55 -25.38
N TYR A 268 -1.70 6.21 -24.57
CA TYR A 268 -1.83 7.67 -24.56
C TYR A 268 -0.50 8.35 -24.26
N ILE A 269 0.24 7.88 -23.27
CA ILE A 269 1.52 8.47 -22.87
C ILE A 269 2.61 8.24 -23.90
N ASN A 270 2.70 7.03 -24.43
CA ASN A 270 3.61 6.73 -25.53
C ASN A 270 3.30 7.64 -26.74
N SER A 271 2.03 7.89 -27.03
CA SER A 271 1.63 8.82 -28.09
C SER A 271 2.03 10.28 -27.80
N ARG A 272 1.88 10.73 -26.55
CA ARG A 272 2.24 12.10 -26.12
C ARG A 272 3.75 12.32 -26.09
N ILE A 273 4.52 11.36 -25.58
CA ILE A 273 5.99 11.39 -25.56
C ILE A 273 6.54 11.39 -27.00
N LYS A 274 5.96 10.57 -27.89
CA LYS A 274 6.32 10.59 -29.32
C LYS A 274 6.03 11.92 -30.00
N GLN A 275 4.98 12.62 -29.57
CA GLN A 275 4.63 13.95 -30.07
C GLN A 275 5.49 15.08 -29.47
N HIS A 276 6.13 14.84 -28.32
CA HIS A 276 6.92 15.80 -27.57
C HIS A 276 8.29 15.23 -27.13
N PRO A 277 9.15 14.82 -28.09
CA PRO A 277 10.45 14.24 -27.77
C PRO A 277 11.37 15.19 -26.99
N GLU A 278 11.14 16.50 -27.06
CA GLU A 278 11.84 17.52 -26.28
C GLU A 278 11.63 17.41 -24.76
N LEU A 279 10.59 16.69 -24.33
CA LEU A 279 10.31 16.45 -22.91
C LEU A 279 11.09 15.28 -22.32
N ILE A 280 11.84 14.54 -23.15
CA ILE A 280 12.64 13.40 -22.71
C ILE A 280 13.99 13.91 -22.21
N PRO A 281 14.32 13.73 -20.92
CA PRO A 281 15.65 14.07 -20.40
C PRO A 281 16.75 13.27 -21.10
N ASP A 282 17.93 13.88 -21.24
CA ASP A 282 19.09 13.25 -21.84
C ASP A 282 19.40 11.89 -21.17
N GLY A 283 19.59 10.86 -21.99
CA GLY A 283 19.95 9.51 -21.53
C GLY A 283 18.78 8.62 -21.11
N LEU A 284 17.53 9.03 -21.36
CA LEU A 284 16.34 8.20 -21.18
C LEU A 284 15.67 7.87 -22.51
N SER A 285 15.05 6.69 -22.60
CA SER A 285 14.23 6.30 -23.75
C SER A 285 12.75 6.67 -23.56
N PRO A 286 11.97 6.83 -24.66
CA PRO A 286 10.52 7.00 -24.57
C PRO A 286 9.82 5.91 -23.75
N GLU A 287 10.27 4.66 -23.86
CA GLU A 287 9.75 3.52 -23.10
C GLU A 287 10.03 3.67 -21.60
N GLU A 288 11.20 4.17 -21.21
CA GLU A 288 11.54 4.42 -19.81
C GLU A 288 10.66 5.50 -19.20
N ILE A 289 10.41 6.59 -19.94
CA ILE A 289 9.50 7.65 -19.50
C ILE A 289 8.06 7.14 -19.40
N ALA A 290 7.61 6.35 -20.37
CA ALA A 290 6.27 5.77 -20.35
C ALA A 290 6.06 4.81 -19.17
N ILE A 291 7.06 4.00 -18.84
CA ILE A 291 7.05 3.14 -17.66
C ILE A 291 7.06 3.95 -16.37
N ALA A 292 7.92 4.97 -16.26
CA ALA A 292 7.96 5.84 -15.09
C ALA A 292 6.60 6.51 -14.83
N TYR A 293 5.95 7.00 -15.89
CA TYR A 293 4.60 7.54 -15.80
C TYR A 293 3.57 6.48 -15.37
N SER A 294 3.62 5.28 -15.95
CA SER A 294 2.74 4.17 -15.55
C SER A 294 2.88 3.82 -14.07
N CYS A 295 4.11 3.77 -13.55
CA CYS A 295 4.38 3.58 -12.13
C CYS A 295 3.84 4.73 -11.27
N ALA A 296 3.94 5.98 -11.73
CA ALA A 296 3.38 7.14 -11.03
C ALA A 296 1.84 7.08 -10.96
N CYS A 297 1.18 6.74 -12.07
CA CYS A 297 -0.27 6.48 -12.08
C CYS A 297 -0.65 5.38 -11.12
N ASN A 298 0.03 4.23 -11.18
CA ASN A 298 -0.24 3.10 -10.31
C ASN A 298 -0.09 3.46 -8.82
N SER A 299 0.94 4.24 -8.49
CA SER A 299 1.15 4.73 -7.13
C SER A 299 0.00 5.66 -6.69
N LEU A 300 -0.36 6.63 -7.55
CA LEU A 300 -1.43 7.59 -7.26
C LEU A 300 -2.79 6.88 -7.08
N THR A 301 -3.12 5.93 -7.94
CA THR A 301 -4.40 5.22 -7.91
C THR A 301 -4.42 4.14 -6.83
N GLY A 302 -3.29 3.50 -6.56
CA GLY A 302 -3.16 2.48 -5.52
C GLY A 302 -3.22 3.04 -4.10
N MET A 303 -2.79 4.30 -3.91
CA MET A 303 -2.88 5.02 -2.63
C MET A 303 -4.22 5.76 -2.43
N LEU A 304 -5.08 5.79 -3.44
CA LEU A 304 -6.41 6.38 -3.35
C LEU A 304 -7.36 5.45 -2.60
N VAL A 305 -7.93 5.93 -1.51
CA VAL A 305 -8.92 5.22 -0.69
C VAL A 305 -10.32 5.67 -1.10
N ARG A 306 -11.20 4.71 -1.44
CA ARG A 306 -12.57 4.94 -1.95
C ARG A 306 -13.67 4.36 -1.05
N GLY A 307 -13.45 4.38 0.26
CA GLY A 307 -14.33 3.75 1.24
C GLY A 307 -15.28 4.72 1.94
N SER A 308 -15.59 4.42 3.21
CA SER A 308 -16.42 5.28 4.06
C SER A 308 -15.81 6.67 4.25
N ARG A 309 -14.48 6.76 4.18
CA ARG A 309 -13.72 8.00 4.06
C ARG A 309 -12.84 7.92 2.82
N HIS A 310 -12.96 8.93 1.97
CA HIS A 310 -12.13 9.04 0.77
C HIS A 310 -10.94 9.99 0.99
N GLY A 311 -9.82 9.64 0.38
CA GLY A 311 -8.61 10.44 0.42
C GLY A 311 -7.43 9.76 -0.22
N LEU A 312 -6.33 10.50 -0.32
CA LEU A 312 -5.07 10.00 -0.84
C LEU A 312 -4.08 9.85 0.32
N LEU A 313 -3.55 8.64 0.51
CA LEU A 313 -2.47 8.43 1.48
C LEU A 313 -1.23 9.22 1.04
N ALA A 314 -0.58 9.91 1.97
CA ALA A 314 0.60 10.72 1.67
C ALA A 314 1.85 9.87 1.39
N GLY A 315 1.95 8.70 2.01
CA GLY A 315 3.04 7.77 1.72
C GLY A 315 3.09 6.57 2.64
N LEU A 316 3.63 5.46 2.15
CA LEU A 316 3.78 4.22 2.90
C LEU A 316 5.25 3.98 3.26
N PRO A 317 5.55 3.39 4.43
CA PRO A 317 4.61 2.89 5.44
C PRO A 317 4.27 3.92 6.54
N TRP A 318 4.87 5.12 6.53
CA TRP A 318 4.84 6.05 7.67
C TRP A 318 3.80 7.16 7.58
N PHE A 319 3.20 7.43 6.43
CA PHE A 319 2.28 8.54 6.22
C PHE A 319 0.96 8.06 5.61
N PHE A 320 0.33 7.08 6.26
CA PHE A 320 -0.97 6.53 5.86
C PHE A 320 -2.17 7.42 6.29
N GLN A 321 -1.92 8.69 6.56
CA GLN A 321 -2.96 9.70 6.80
C GLN A 321 -3.19 10.51 5.52
N PHE A 322 -4.35 11.15 5.42
CA PHE A 322 -4.65 12.05 4.31
C PHE A 322 -4.10 13.44 4.63
N TRP A 323 -2.91 13.75 4.15
CA TRP A 323 -2.32 15.08 4.32
C TRP A 323 -2.93 16.04 3.31
N SER A 324 -3.54 17.12 3.79
CA SER A 324 -4.29 18.04 2.94
C SER A 324 -3.41 18.65 1.85
N ARG A 325 -2.15 18.96 2.16
CA ARG A 325 -1.21 19.46 1.15
C ARG A 325 -0.96 18.45 0.03
N ASP A 326 -0.58 17.24 0.39
CA ASP A 326 -0.23 16.15 -0.51
C ASP A 326 -1.41 15.79 -1.42
N GLU A 327 -2.62 15.76 -0.83
CA GLU A 327 -3.88 15.63 -1.55
C GLU A 327 -4.07 16.73 -2.61
N LEU A 328 -3.88 17.99 -2.25
CA LEU A 328 -4.13 19.14 -3.12
C LEU A 328 -3.05 19.34 -4.20
N ILE A 329 -1.81 18.97 -3.90
CA ILE A 329 -0.74 18.93 -4.90
C ILE A 329 -1.06 17.86 -5.95
N SER A 330 -1.48 16.68 -5.51
CA SER A 330 -1.81 15.55 -6.39
C SER A 330 -3.15 15.70 -7.12
N ALA A 331 -4.04 16.62 -6.70
CA ALA A 331 -5.40 16.73 -7.23
C ALA A 331 -5.48 16.87 -8.77
N MET A 332 -4.56 17.61 -9.41
CA MET A 332 -4.57 17.77 -10.87
C MET A 332 -4.08 16.52 -11.59
N ALA A 333 -3.07 15.84 -11.04
CA ALA A 333 -2.63 14.55 -11.57
C ALA A 333 -3.75 13.51 -11.38
N LEU A 334 -4.45 13.53 -10.25
CA LEU A 334 -5.60 12.67 -10.01
C LEU A 334 -6.74 12.97 -10.97
N ALA A 335 -7.04 14.24 -11.24
CA ALA A 335 -8.12 14.65 -12.15
C ALA A 335 -7.94 14.12 -13.59
N SER A 336 -6.69 13.86 -14.02
CA SER A 336 -6.42 13.25 -15.33
C SER A 336 -6.69 11.74 -15.36
N LEU A 337 -6.74 11.08 -14.20
CA LEU A 337 -7.02 9.66 -14.05
C LEU A 337 -8.46 9.40 -13.62
N ASP A 338 -8.97 10.23 -12.72
CA ASP A 338 -10.28 10.18 -12.12
C ASP A 338 -10.72 11.57 -11.64
N MET A 339 -11.49 12.24 -12.51
CA MET A 339 -12.03 13.58 -12.25
C MET A 339 -12.95 13.61 -11.03
N ASP A 340 -13.78 12.58 -10.83
CA ASP A 340 -14.76 12.55 -9.76
C ASP A 340 -14.07 12.41 -8.39
N ALA A 341 -13.04 11.57 -8.30
CA ALA A 341 -12.22 11.44 -7.10
C ALA A 341 -11.48 12.75 -6.78
N ALA A 342 -10.93 13.44 -7.78
CA ALA A 342 -10.29 14.73 -7.59
C ALA A 342 -11.27 15.81 -7.09
N VAL A 343 -12.45 15.92 -7.71
CA VAL A 343 -13.51 16.84 -7.27
C VAL A 343 -13.96 16.51 -5.85
N ALA A 344 -14.17 15.25 -5.53
CA ALA A 344 -14.55 14.82 -4.18
C ALA A 344 -13.48 15.19 -3.13
N LEU A 345 -12.20 15.11 -3.47
CA LEU A 345 -11.09 15.51 -2.61
C LEU A 345 -11.06 17.02 -2.38
N LEU A 346 -11.29 17.83 -3.42
CA LEU A 346 -11.37 19.29 -3.29
C LEU A 346 -12.56 19.72 -2.45
N ILE A 347 -13.75 19.14 -2.69
CA ILE A 347 -14.95 19.43 -1.91
C ILE A 347 -14.76 19.03 -0.45
N LYS A 348 -14.14 17.87 -0.18
CA LYS A 348 -13.80 17.43 1.18
C LYS A 348 -12.93 18.46 1.91
N ASN A 349 -11.86 18.92 1.26
CA ASN A 349 -10.96 19.90 1.87
C ASN A 349 -11.63 21.28 2.04
N LEU A 350 -12.45 21.72 1.08
CA LEU A 350 -13.25 22.94 1.21
C LEU A 350 -14.20 22.88 2.40
N ASN A 351 -14.92 21.77 2.57
CA ASN A 351 -15.84 21.56 3.69
C ASN A 351 -15.12 21.45 5.05
N ALA A 352 -13.82 21.15 5.06
CA ALA A 352 -13.00 21.11 6.28
C ALA A 352 -12.44 22.48 6.69
N SER A 353 -12.69 23.54 5.90
CA SER A 353 -12.23 24.89 6.21
C SER A 353 -12.78 25.38 7.53
N GLY A 354 -11.90 25.87 8.41
CA GLY A 354 -12.27 26.49 9.67
C GLY A 354 -12.92 27.86 9.51
N ILE A 355 -13.31 28.46 10.64
CA ILE A 355 -13.83 29.84 10.68
C ILE A 355 -12.77 30.84 10.19
N ASP A 356 -11.50 30.54 10.42
CA ASP A 356 -10.33 31.28 9.95
C ASP A 356 -9.92 30.92 8.51
N SER A 357 -10.71 30.07 7.86
CA SER A 357 -10.50 29.55 6.50
C SER A 357 -9.24 28.68 6.32
N ARG A 358 -8.56 28.27 7.40
CA ARG A 358 -7.52 27.24 7.32
C ARG A 358 -8.12 25.85 7.36
N ILE A 359 -7.51 24.94 6.61
CA ILE A 359 -7.85 23.52 6.61
C ILE A 359 -6.95 22.74 7.58
N PRO A 360 -7.38 21.57 8.08
CA PRO A 360 -6.52 20.67 8.84
C PRO A 360 -5.24 20.33 8.05
N ASN A 361 -4.14 20.03 8.74
CA ASN A 361 -2.92 19.54 8.09
C ASN A 361 -3.08 18.11 7.54
N ARG A 362 -3.82 17.27 8.26
CA ARG A 362 -4.11 15.88 7.89
C ARG A 362 -5.45 15.39 8.41
N VAL A 363 -5.91 14.24 7.91
CA VAL A 363 -7.05 13.48 8.43
C VAL A 363 -6.58 12.06 8.81
N PRO A 364 -6.84 11.55 10.04
CA PRO A 364 -7.53 12.21 11.16
C PRO A 364 -6.83 13.51 11.60
N SER A 365 -7.63 14.51 11.99
CA SER A 365 -7.15 15.86 12.32
C SER A 365 -6.33 15.89 13.60
N THR A 366 -5.28 16.71 13.58
CA THR A 366 -4.58 17.16 14.80
C THR A 366 -5.07 18.56 15.18
N GLU A 367 -4.57 19.11 16.29
CA GLU A 367 -4.82 20.51 16.64
C GLU A 367 -4.18 21.48 15.63
N THR A 368 -3.11 21.04 14.95
CA THR A 368 -2.37 21.82 13.96
C THR A 368 -3.17 22.01 12.67
N ARG A 369 -3.26 23.28 12.22
CA ARG A 369 -3.86 23.68 10.94
C ARG A 369 -2.76 23.86 9.89
N CYS A 370 -3.15 24.02 8.63
CA CYS A 370 -2.22 24.14 7.53
C CYS A 370 -2.27 25.53 6.88
N ALA A 371 -1.17 26.27 6.96
CA ALA A 371 -1.04 27.60 6.37
C ALA A 371 -0.80 27.54 4.86
N ASP A 372 -0.11 26.50 4.36
CA ASP A 372 0.26 26.39 2.93
C ASP A 372 -0.81 25.69 2.07
N SER A 373 -1.65 24.85 2.67
CA SER A 373 -2.58 24.00 1.92
C SER A 373 -3.80 24.78 1.43
N VAL A 374 -4.22 25.84 2.12
CA VAL A 374 -5.37 26.66 1.69
C VAL A 374 -5.10 27.36 0.35
N GLY A 375 -3.87 27.82 0.12
CA GLY A 375 -3.48 28.42 -1.16
C GLY A 375 -3.55 27.40 -2.30
N TRP A 376 -3.08 26.18 -2.05
CA TRP A 376 -3.25 25.08 -3.00
C TRP A 376 -4.72 24.77 -3.27
N LEU A 377 -5.57 24.74 -2.23
CA LEU A 377 -7.00 24.50 -2.39
C LEU A 377 -7.64 25.52 -3.33
N PHE A 378 -7.42 26.83 -3.12
CA PHE A 378 -7.97 27.86 -3.99
C PHE A 378 -7.45 27.77 -5.41
N LEU A 379 -6.15 27.50 -5.58
CA LEU A 379 -5.56 27.27 -6.89
C LEU A 379 -6.24 26.09 -7.60
N ARG A 380 -6.42 24.95 -6.94
CA ARG A 380 -7.04 23.76 -7.56
C ARG A 380 -8.52 23.94 -7.85
N LEU A 381 -9.26 24.61 -6.95
CA LEU A 381 -10.65 24.97 -7.20
C LEU A 381 -10.77 25.85 -8.45
N SER A 382 -9.89 26.85 -8.60
CA SER A 382 -9.89 27.71 -9.80
C SER A 382 -9.62 26.92 -11.09
N GLN A 383 -8.71 25.94 -11.04
CA GLN A 383 -8.32 25.10 -12.18
C GLN A 383 -9.42 24.10 -12.59
N LEU A 384 -10.31 23.72 -11.67
CA LEU A 384 -11.41 22.78 -11.91
C LEU A 384 -12.80 23.43 -11.82
N THR A 385 -12.89 24.76 -11.87
CA THR A 385 -14.14 25.52 -11.66
C THR A 385 -15.31 25.00 -12.50
N GLU A 386 -15.09 24.72 -13.79
CA GLU A 386 -16.15 24.25 -14.71
C GLU A 386 -16.70 22.85 -14.37
N LYS A 387 -15.95 22.06 -13.58
CA LYS A 387 -16.35 20.71 -13.14
C LYS A 387 -16.94 20.71 -11.74
N LEU A 388 -16.74 21.78 -10.98
CA LEU A 388 -17.22 21.89 -9.62
C LEU A 388 -18.69 22.32 -9.59
N ARG A 389 -19.47 21.62 -8.79
CA ARG A 389 -20.84 22.02 -8.43
C ARG A 389 -20.86 22.34 -6.96
N LEU A 390 -20.64 23.61 -6.64
CA LEU A 390 -20.59 24.10 -5.28
C LEU A 390 -21.99 24.50 -4.81
N SER A 391 -22.35 24.17 -3.57
CA SER A 391 -23.54 24.70 -2.91
C SER A 391 -23.37 26.18 -2.55
N ASP A 392 -24.48 26.88 -2.27
CA ASP A 392 -24.44 28.27 -1.79
C ASP A 392 -23.56 28.42 -0.54
N SER A 393 -23.60 27.43 0.36
CA SER A 393 -22.74 27.40 1.55
C SER A 393 -21.25 27.30 1.19
N GLN A 394 -20.89 26.49 0.18
CA GLN A 394 -19.51 26.35 -0.28
C GLN A 394 -19.02 27.60 -1.01
N MET A 395 -19.88 28.22 -1.81
CA MET A 395 -19.60 29.52 -2.41
C MET A 395 -19.34 30.58 -1.34
N GLY A 396 -20.16 30.63 -0.29
CA GLY A 396 -19.96 31.54 0.85
C GLY A 396 -18.64 31.31 1.61
N LEU A 397 -18.13 30.07 1.66
CA LEU A 397 -16.80 29.78 2.23
C LEU A 397 -15.68 30.39 1.38
N LEU A 398 -15.81 30.35 0.05
CA LEU A 398 -14.82 30.93 -0.86
C LEU A 398 -14.84 32.45 -0.84
N GLU A 399 -16.02 33.05 -0.89
CA GLU A 399 -16.19 34.52 -0.85
C GLU A 399 -15.57 35.15 0.40
N LYS A 400 -15.71 34.48 1.55
CA LYS A 400 -15.15 34.95 2.82
C LYS A 400 -13.71 34.49 3.06
N GLY A 401 -13.22 33.52 2.28
CA GLY A 401 -11.97 32.82 2.52
C GLY A 401 -10.77 33.75 2.67
N ILE A 402 -10.57 34.65 1.70
CA ILE A 402 -9.45 35.60 1.72
C ILE A 402 -9.60 36.60 2.88
N ALA A 403 -10.81 37.13 3.10
CA ALA A 403 -11.05 38.09 4.19
C ALA A 403 -10.80 37.47 5.57
N ASN A 404 -11.19 36.21 5.76
CA ASN A 404 -10.92 35.45 6.97
C ASN A 404 -9.42 35.18 7.16
N LEU A 405 -8.69 34.79 6.11
CA LEU A 405 -7.25 34.61 6.18
C LEU A 405 -6.54 35.93 6.54
N MET A 406 -6.94 37.04 5.93
CA MET A 406 -6.37 38.35 6.24
C MET A 406 -6.65 38.77 7.68
N SER A 407 -7.90 38.67 8.14
CA SER A 407 -8.26 39.11 9.50
C SER A 407 -7.63 38.27 10.62
N ASN A 408 -7.35 36.98 10.37
CA ASN A 408 -6.85 36.07 11.41
C ASN A 408 -5.34 35.84 11.35
N HIS A 409 -4.74 35.90 10.15
CA HIS A 409 -3.37 35.42 9.93
C HIS A 409 -2.43 36.45 9.29
N GLU A 410 -2.94 37.55 8.74
CA GLU A 410 -2.09 38.58 8.13
C GLU A 410 -1.57 39.58 9.18
N ARG A 411 -0.26 39.85 9.14
CA ARG A 411 0.41 40.88 9.93
C ARG A 411 1.47 41.59 9.08
N GLY A 412 1.28 42.88 8.80
CA GLY A 412 2.27 43.70 8.10
C GLY A 412 2.49 43.36 6.63
N GLY A 413 1.46 42.90 5.93
CA GLY A 413 1.48 42.45 4.53
C GLY A 413 1.89 40.99 4.35
N LEU A 414 2.09 40.24 5.44
CA LEU A 414 2.58 38.86 5.42
C LEU A 414 1.61 37.93 6.15
N VAL A 415 1.38 36.74 5.58
CA VAL A 415 0.63 35.68 6.25
C VAL A 415 1.55 34.99 7.26
N HIS A 416 1.21 35.06 8.54
CA HIS A 416 1.94 34.39 9.61
C HIS A 416 1.59 32.90 9.66
N SER A 417 2.54 32.07 10.07
CA SER A 417 2.36 30.65 10.38
C SER A 417 3.08 30.31 11.67
N GLU A 418 2.48 29.45 12.48
CA GLU A 418 3.10 28.86 13.65
C GLU A 418 3.97 27.66 13.27
N LEU A 419 4.66 27.10 14.27
CA LEU A 419 5.42 25.86 14.10
C LEU A 419 4.53 24.74 13.53
N GLN A 420 5.07 23.98 12.58
CA GLN A 420 4.42 22.83 11.95
C GLN A 420 3.19 23.11 11.07
N GLU A 421 2.91 24.38 10.76
CA GLU A 421 1.79 24.75 9.88
C GLU A 421 2.18 24.87 8.39
N THR A 422 3.44 24.62 8.05
CA THR A 422 3.97 24.67 6.67
C THR A 422 4.64 23.35 6.30
N TRP A 423 5.25 23.25 5.11
CA TRP A 423 6.06 22.10 4.69
C TRP A 423 7.19 21.77 5.64
N MET A 424 7.73 22.75 6.35
CA MET A 424 8.75 22.51 7.37
C MET A 424 8.06 22.14 8.69
N ASP A 425 7.58 20.89 8.75
CA ASP A 425 6.78 20.35 9.85
C ASP A 425 7.59 19.70 10.98
N THR A 426 8.92 19.86 10.94
CA THR A 426 9.89 19.36 11.92
C THR A 426 10.73 20.45 12.53
#